data_AF-A0AAV5B8E4-F1
#
_entry.id   AF-A0AAV5B8E4-F1
#
_cell.length_a   1.000
_cell.length_b   1.000
_cell.length_c   1.000
_cell.angle_alpha   90.00
_cell.angle_beta   90.00
_cell.angle_gamma   90.00
#
_symmetry.space_group_name_H-M   'P 1'
#
loop_
_entity.id
_entity.type
_entity.pdbx_description
1 polymer ?
#
loop_
_entity_poly.entity_id
_entity_poly.type
_entity_poly.pdbx_seq_one_letter_code
_entity_poly.pdbx_strand_id
1 'polypeptide(L)'
;MENMELICFQIISNVGMAKSAYVEAIQLAEKGDFDTAGTRMKEGKEFFVKGHEAHAGLIQKEAAGEKTNVSLLLMHAEDQLMSAETIELMANTAIRNLARIAELEKNS
;
A
#
# COMPACT_ATOMS: atom_id res chain seq x y z
N MET A 1 15.18 -2.61 21.19
CA MET A 1 14.55 -1.78 20.15
C MET A 1 13.83 -0.66 20.86
N GLU A 2 14.18 0.57 20.54
CA GLU A 2 13.44 1.73 21.00
C GLU A 2 12.02 1.68 20.41
N ASN A 3 11.02 2.22 21.13
CA ASN A 3 9.61 2.18 20.72
C ASN A 3 9.39 2.71 19.29
N MET A 4 10.21 3.67 18.86
CA MET A 4 10.13 4.25 17.51
C MET A 4 10.61 3.32 16.41
N GLU A 5 11.72 2.61 16.61
CA GLU A 5 12.26 1.67 15.62
C GLU A 5 11.25 0.56 15.33
N LEU A 6 10.60 0.05 16.38
CA LEU A 6 9.59 -1.00 16.25
C LEU A 6 8.38 -0.53 15.45
N ILE A 7 7.90 0.70 15.71
CA ILE A 7 6.80 1.30 14.94
C ILE A 7 7.21 1.46 13.46
N CYS A 8 8.43 1.95 13.20
CA CYS A 8 8.93 2.11 11.83
C CYS A 8 8.99 0.75 11.11
N PHE A 9 9.50 -0.30 11.75
CA PHE A 9 9.51 -1.65 11.17
C PHE A 9 8.11 -2.20 10.92
N GLN A 10 7.16 -1.92 11.82
CA GLN A 10 5.77 -2.31 11.64
C GLN A 10 5.14 -1.62 10.43
N ILE A 11 5.40 -0.32 10.22
CA ILE A 11 4.97 0.43 9.04
C ILE A 11 5.61 -0.20 7.80
N ILE A 12 6.95 -0.24 7.73
CA ILE A 12 7.72 -0.73 6.57
C ILE A 12 7.28 -2.13 6.14
N SER A 13 7.15 -3.06 7.09
CA SER A 13 6.76 -4.43 6.79
C SER A 13 5.35 -4.53 6.22
N ASN A 14 4.37 -3.88 6.86
CA ASN A 14 2.99 -3.90 6.39
C ASN A 14 2.82 -3.21 5.03
N VAL A 15 3.35 -1.99 4.87
CA VAL A 15 3.18 -1.24 3.60
C VAL A 15 4.00 -1.86 2.47
N GLY A 16 5.12 -2.53 2.78
CA GLY A 16 5.88 -3.33 1.83
C GLY A 16 5.08 -4.54 1.31
N MET A 17 4.38 -5.26 2.20
CA MET A 17 3.47 -6.34 1.80
C MET A 17 2.30 -5.81 0.96
N ALA A 18 1.72 -4.66 1.34
CA ALA A 18 0.66 -4.02 0.58
C ALA A 18 1.11 -3.68 -0.85
N LYS A 19 2.27 -3.03 -0.97
CA LYS A 19 2.87 -2.65 -2.26
C LYS A 19 3.10 -3.87 -3.15
N SER A 20 3.65 -4.96 -2.60
CA SER A 20 3.85 -6.21 -3.35
C SER A 20 2.52 -6.78 -3.85
N ALA A 21 1.50 -6.84 -3.01
CA ALA A 21 0.18 -7.33 -3.41
C ALA A 21 -0.47 -6.49 -4.52
N TYR A 22 -0.33 -5.16 -4.47
CA TYR A 22 -0.82 -4.26 -5.53
C TYR A 22 -0.09 -4.46 -6.86
N VAL A 23 1.24 -4.65 -6.83
CA VAL A 23 2.03 -4.95 -8.03
C VAL A 23 1.64 -6.31 -8.62
N GLU A 24 1.46 -7.32 -7.77
CA GLU A 24 0.97 -8.64 -8.21
C GLU A 24 -0.43 -8.56 -8.82
N ALA A 25 -1.32 -7.73 -8.27
CA ALA A 25 -2.64 -7.50 -8.82
C ALA A 25 -2.61 -6.94 -10.25
N ILE A 26 -1.71 -5.99 -10.52
CA ILE A 26 -1.51 -5.46 -11.88
C ILE A 26 -1.05 -6.59 -12.82
N GLN A 27 -0.04 -7.37 -12.41
CA GLN A 27 0.50 -8.46 -13.23
C GLN A 27 -0.52 -9.56 -13.52
N LEU A 28 -1.45 -9.83 -12.61
CA LEU A 28 -2.55 -10.76 -12.81
C LEU A 28 -3.59 -10.20 -13.80
N ALA A 29 -3.96 -8.93 -13.65
CA ALA A 29 -4.88 -8.26 -14.58
C ALA A 29 -4.31 -8.16 -16.00
N GLU A 30 -3.00 -7.97 -16.17
CA GLU A 30 -2.32 -8.01 -17.48
C GLU A 30 -2.47 -9.37 -18.17
N LYS A 31 -2.64 -10.45 -17.40
CA LYS A 31 -2.91 -11.82 -17.91
C LYS A 31 -4.40 -12.11 -18.09
N GLY A 32 -5.27 -11.13 -17.85
CA GLY A 32 -6.72 -11.28 -17.89
C GLY A 32 -7.35 -11.94 -16.65
N ASP A 33 -6.57 -12.21 -15.60
CA ASP A 33 -7.06 -12.77 -14.34
C ASP A 33 -7.52 -11.66 -13.38
N PHE A 34 -8.67 -11.06 -13.71
CA PHE A 34 -9.22 -9.93 -12.96
C PHE A 34 -9.76 -10.33 -11.57
N ASP A 35 -10.21 -11.58 -11.40
CA ASP A 35 -10.75 -12.07 -10.13
C ASP A 35 -9.63 -12.21 -9.09
N THR A 36 -8.51 -12.84 -9.47
CA THR A 36 -7.35 -12.95 -8.57
C THR A 36 -6.70 -11.59 -8.36
N ALA A 37 -6.65 -10.73 -9.39
CA ALA A 37 -6.18 -9.35 -9.23
C ALA A 37 -7.00 -8.58 -8.17
N GLY A 38 -8.34 -8.68 -8.22
CA GLY A 38 -9.22 -8.09 -7.22
C GLY A 38 -8.99 -8.64 -5.81
N THR A 39 -8.70 -9.93 -5.69
CA THR A 39 -8.35 -10.56 -4.41
C THR A 39 -7.05 -9.99 -3.84
N ARG A 40 -6.01 -9.86 -4.68
CA ARG A 40 -4.73 -9.26 -4.26
C ARG A 40 -4.85 -7.78 -3.91
N MET A 41 -5.70 -7.02 -4.60
CA MET A 41 -6.01 -5.63 -4.19
C MET A 41 -6.62 -5.56 -2.78
N LYS A 42 -7.52 -6.48 -2.43
CA LYS A 42 -8.11 -6.53 -1.08
C LYS A 42 -7.06 -6.90 -0.03
N GLU A 43 -6.28 -7.94 -0.29
CA GLU A 43 -5.18 -8.35 0.59
C GLU A 43 -4.18 -7.20 0.83
N GLY A 44 -3.78 -6.52 -0.25
CA GLY A 44 -2.91 -5.35 -0.14
C GLY A 44 -3.51 -4.25 0.72
N LYS A 45 -4.83 -4.01 0.59
CA LYS A 45 -5.53 -3.02 1.42
C LYS A 45 -5.52 -3.36 2.91
N GLU A 46 -5.70 -4.63 3.25
CA GLU A 46 -5.66 -5.09 4.64
C GLU A 46 -4.27 -4.85 5.26
N PHE A 47 -3.19 -5.13 4.54
CA PHE A 47 -1.85 -4.81 4.99
C PHE A 47 -1.61 -3.30 5.08
N PHE A 48 -2.06 -2.53 4.09
CA PHE A 48 -1.88 -1.08 4.08
C PHE A 48 -2.55 -0.44 5.30
N VAL A 49 -3.77 -0.84 5.64
CA VAL A 49 -4.49 -0.32 6.81
C VAL A 49 -3.70 -0.56 8.09
N LYS A 50 -3.12 -1.75 8.30
CA LYS A 50 -2.29 -2.04 9.48
C LYS A 50 -1.05 -1.13 9.56
N GLY A 51 -0.40 -0.86 8.44
CA GLY A 51 0.72 0.08 8.37
C GLY A 51 0.28 1.53 8.64
N HIS A 52 -0.85 1.92 8.05
CA HIS A 52 -1.42 3.26 8.20
C HIS A 52 -1.93 3.53 9.63
N GLU A 53 -2.46 2.54 10.34
CA GLU A 53 -2.85 2.65 11.75
C GLU A 53 -1.65 2.99 12.65
N ALA A 54 -0.51 2.33 12.41
CA ALA A 54 0.73 2.63 13.13
C ALA A 54 1.22 4.07 12.86
N HIS A 55 1.19 4.50 11.60
CA HIS A 55 1.49 5.89 11.22
C HIS A 55 0.51 6.90 11.85
N ALA A 56 -0.81 6.63 11.80
CA ALA A 56 -1.82 7.49 12.40
C ALA A 56 -1.61 7.66 13.91
N GLY A 57 -1.14 6.61 14.60
CA GLY A 57 -0.75 6.69 16.01
C GLY A 57 0.41 7.65 16.27
N LEU A 58 1.37 7.78 15.33
CA LEU A 58 2.45 8.77 15.43
C LEU A 58 1.93 10.19 15.32
N ILE A 59 1.04 10.44 14.35
CA ILE A 59 0.40 11.74 14.16
C ILE A 59 -0.42 12.13 15.40
N GLN A 60 -1.14 11.19 16.01
CA GLN A 60 -1.90 11.45 17.23
C GLN A 60 -1.02 11.85 18.41
N LYS A 61 0.13 11.18 18.60
CA LYS A 61 1.11 11.52 19.64
C LYS A 61 1.68 12.91 19.43
N GLU A 62 2.05 13.23 18.19
CA GLU A 62 2.57 14.56 17.85
C GLU A 62 1.52 15.66 18.10
N ALA A 63 0.27 15.41 17.70
CA ALA A 63 -0.85 16.32 17.98
C ALA A 63 -1.13 16.50 19.49
N ALA A 64 -0.83 15.48 20.31
CA ALA A 64 -0.94 15.56 21.77
C ALA A 64 0.24 16.33 22.43
N GLY A 65 1.22 16.78 21.64
CA GLY A 65 2.38 17.55 22.10
C GLY A 65 3.61 16.70 22.43
N GLU A 66 3.58 15.39 22.17
CA GLU A 66 4.77 14.54 22.26
C GLU A 66 5.65 14.77 21.03
N LYS A 67 6.85 15.34 21.21
CA LYS A 67 7.76 15.56 20.09
C LYS A 67 8.21 14.23 19.47
N THR A 68 7.88 14.01 18.20
CA THR A 68 8.42 12.91 17.41
C THR A 68 9.84 13.25 16.97
N ASN A 69 10.81 12.37 17.27
CA ASN A 69 12.18 12.55 16.78
C ASN A 69 12.29 12.04 15.34
N VAL A 70 12.53 12.94 14.40
CA VAL A 70 12.68 12.58 12.99
C VAL A 70 14.02 11.87 12.79
N SER A 71 13.96 10.61 12.38
CA SER A 71 15.13 9.79 12.04
C SER A 71 15.09 9.39 10.57
N LEU A 72 16.23 8.97 10.01
CA LEU A 72 16.30 8.43 8.65
C LEU A 72 15.39 7.19 8.49
N LEU A 73 15.26 6.38 9.55
CA LEU A 73 14.40 5.21 9.56
C LEU A 73 12.91 5.58 9.52
N LEU A 74 12.49 6.61 10.26
CA LEU A 74 11.11 7.11 10.19
C LEU A 74 10.84 7.70 8.81
N MET A 75 11.74 8.53 8.29
CA MET A 75 11.62 9.08 6.93
C MET A 75 11.47 7.97 5.87
N HIS A 76 12.23 6.88 6.01
CA HIS A 76 12.10 5.73 5.13
C HIS A 76 10.75 5.01 5.29
N ALA A 77 10.23 4.87 6.51
CA ALA A 77 8.90 4.31 6.75
C ALA A 77 7.79 5.15 6.08
N GLU A 78 7.86 6.48 6.20
CA GLU A 78 6.93 7.40 5.54
C GLU A 78 7.00 7.33 4.01
N ASP A 79 8.21 7.26 3.45
CA ASP A 79 8.43 7.08 2.00
C ASP A 79 7.79 5.78 1.49
N GLN A 80 7.99 4.67 2.21
CA GLN A 80 7.38 3.39 1.83
C GLN A 80 5.84 3.43 1.94
N LEU A 81 5.30 4.09 2.97
CA LEU A 81 3.86 4.23 3.15
C LEU A 81 3.23 5.03 2.00
N MET A 82 3.79 6.20 1.68
CA MET A 82 3.31 7.04 0.58
C MET A 82 3.46 6.35 -0.78
N SER A 83 4.56 5.62 -0.98
CA SER A 83 4.77 4.80 -2.19
C SER A 83 3.69 3.74 -2.34
N ALA A 84 3.34 3.03 -1.26
CA ALA A 84 2.29 2.01 -1.28
C ALA A 84 0.90 2.60 -1.59
N GLU A 85 0.56 3.76 -1.02
CA GLU A 85 -0.69 4.47 -1.30
C GLU A 85 -0.79 4.89 -2.79
N THR A 86 0.28 5.45 -3.32
CA THR A 86 0.34 5.86 -4.73
C THR A 86 0.17 4.65 -5.65
N ILE A 87 0.82 3.53 -5.32
CA ILE A 87 0.72 2.29 -6.10
C ILE A 87 -0.68 1.69 -6.00
N GLU A 88 -1.37 1.76 -4.86
CA GLU A 88 -2.77 1.33 -4.73
C GLU A 88 -3.67 2.07 -5.73
N LEU A 89 -3.53 3.40 -5.79
CA LEU A 89 -4.30 4.25 -6.70
C LEU A 89 -4.00 3.91 -8.18
N MET A 90 -2.72 3.74 -8.52
CA MET A 90 -2.29 3.38 -9.86
C MET A 90 -2.76 1.99 -10.25
N ALA A 91 -2.67 1.01 -9.35
CA ALA A 91 -3.11 -0.37 -9.58
C ALA A 91 -4.61 -0.43 -9.86
N ASN A 92 -5.44 0.25 -9.07
CA ASN A 92 -6.88 0.36 -9.32
C ASN A 92 -7.19 0.92 -10.72
N THR A 93 -6.46 1.96 -11.12
CA THR A 93 -6.64 2.60 -12.44
C THR A 93 -6.19 1.67 -13.56
N ALA A 94 -5.04 1.01 -13.41
CA ALA A 94 -4.50 0.07 -14.38
C ALA A 94 -5.44 -1.13 -14.60
N ILE A 95 -5.87 -1.79 -13.51
CA ILE A 95 -6.77 -2.94 -13.56
C ILE A 95 -8.10 -2.57 -14.24
N ARG A 96 -8.67 -1.41 -13.90
CA ARG A 96 -9.90 -0.92 -14.53
C ARG A 96 -9.74 -0.72 -16.04
N ASN A 97 -8.62 -0.12 -16.46
CA ASN A 97 -8.35 0.11 -17.88
C ASN A 97 -8.13 -1.21 -18.64
N LEU A 98 -7.39 -2.15 -18.04
CA LEU A 98 -7.17 -3.49 -18.61
C LEU A 98 -8.48 -4.26 -18.79
N ALA A 99 -9.37 -4.22 -17.79
CA ALA A 99 -10.70 -4.85 -17.89
C ALA A 99 -11.52 -4.26 -19.04
N ARG A 100 -11.53 -2.92 -19.17
CA ARG A 100 -12.22 -2.24 -20.28
C ARG A 100 -11.64 -2.58 -21.65
N ILE A 101 -10.32 -2.70 -21.76
CA ILE A 101 -9.65 -3.12 -23.01
C ILE A 101 -10.08 -4.55 -23.36
N ALA A 102 -10.03 -5.48 -22.41
CA ALA A 102 -10.43 -6.86 -22.63
C ALA A 102 -11.91 -7.00 -23.06
N GLU A 103 -12.80 -6.15 -22.56
CA GLU A 103 -14.21 -6.10 -23.03
C GLU A 103 -14.34 -5.59 -24.47
N LEU A 104 -13.55 -4.59 -24.87
CA LEU A 104 -13.56 -4.04 -26.22
C LEU A 104 -12.99 -5.05 -27.24
N GLU A 105 -11.93 -5.78 -26.86
CA GLU A 105 -11.32 -6.82 -27.70
C GLU A 105 -12.26 -8.01 -27.95
N LYS A 106 -13.17 -8.32 -27.01
CA LYS A 106 -14.20 -9.36 -27.21
C LYS A 106 -15.28 -8.96 -28.21
N ASN A 107 -15.47 -7.66 -28.43
CA ASN A 107 -16.51 -7.10 -29.30
C ASN A 107 -15.97 -6.66 -30.68
N SER A 108 -14.67 -6.85 -30.93
CA SER A 108 -13.98 -6.54 -32.19
C SER A 108 -13.81 -7.80 -33.04
#